data_AF-A0A820L0C9-F1
#
_entry.id   AF-A0A820L0C9-F1
#
_cell.length_a   1.000
_cell.length_b   1.000
_cell.length_c   1.000
_cell.angle_alpha   90.00
_cell.angle_beta   90.00
_cell.angle_gamma   90.00
#
_symmetry.space_group_name_H-M   'P 1'
#
loop_
_entity.id
_entity.type
_entity.pdbx_description
1 polymer ?
#
loop_
_entity_poly.entity_id
_entity_poly.type
_entity_poly.pdbx_seq_one_letter_code
_entity_poly.pdbx_strand_id
1 'polypeptide(L)'
;TPIKCDSTVRLIHVTTKKNLHSHNFASPLSHNQEVSAYGEDGAGDEGDQWRVVCTTRNDYWLRKDGIRLQHVVTGKYLHITGDTYGRPIHGQKEICCYQYANSQNIWKVDAGVYMRPSTEPLSSTRDDQSNSHPQSSSNTDHFDDEL
;
A
#
# COMPACT_ATOMS: atom_id res chain seq x y z
N THR A 1 -6.37 -5.52 1.18
CA THR A 1 -5.95 -6.95 1.25
C THR A 1 -4.74 -7.07 2.16
N PRO A 2 -4.47 -8.24 2.77
CA PRO A 2 -3.25 -8.45 3.56
C PRO A 2 -1.98 -8.25 2.72
N ILE A 3 -0.90 -7.79 3.36
CA ILE A 3 0.38 -7.57 2.68
C ILE A 3 1.16 -8.89 2.67
N LYS A 4 1.39 -9.44 1.47
CA LYS A 4 2.21 -10.65 1.28
C LYS A 4 3.68 -10.32 1.53
N CYS A 5 4.42 -11.23 2.15
CA CYS A 5 5.87 -11.13 2.19
C CYS A 5 6.43 -11.08 0.75
N ASP A 6 7.53 -10.35 0.58
CA ASP A 6 8.17 -10.03 -0.70
C ASP A 6 7.36 -9.15 -1.66
N SER A 7 6.15 -8.72 -1.27
CA SER A 7 5.43 -7.71 -2.04
C SER A 7 6.08 -6.33 -1.91
N THR A 8 5.94 -5.54 -2.97
CA THR A 8 6.39 -4.14 -3.02
C THR A 8 5.29 -3.24 -2.50
N VAL A 9 5.66 -2.31 -1.62
CA VAL A 9 4.79 -1.28 -1.06
C VAL A 9 5.40 0.11 -1.25
N ARG A 10 4.57 1.14 -1.16
CA ARG A 10 4.99 2.54 -0.94
C ARG A 10 4.48 3.00 0.42
N LEU A 11 5.30 3.75 1.13
CA LEU A 11 4.94 4.30 2.44
C LEU A 11 4.80 5.82 2.30
N ILE A 12 3.59 6.32 2.52
CA ILE A 12 3.29 7.76 2.41
C ILE A 12 3.24 8.35 3.82
N HIS A 13 4.02 9.41 4.04
CA HIS A 13 3.94 10.17 5.29
C HIS A 13 2.62 10.95 5.33
N VAL A 14 1.74 10.60 6.27
CA VAL A 14 0.33 11.04 6.29
C VAL A 14 0.18 12.56 6.29
N THR A 15 1.06 13.29 6.98
CA THR A 15 0.97 14.75 7.11
C THR A 15 1.47 15.49 5.87
N THR A 16 2.63 15.10 5.33
CA THR A 16 3.26 15.81 4.20
C THR A 16 2.91 15.23 2.84
N LYS A 17 2.25 14.07 2.82
CA LYS A 17 1.88 13.30 1.62
C LYS A 17 3.04 12.88 0.72
N LYS A 18 4.27 12.94 1.25
CA LYS A 18 5.49 12.51 0.57
C LYS A 18 5.74 11.02 0.77
N ASN A 19 6.37 10.39 -0.22
CA ASN A 19 6.78 8.99 -0.17
C ASN A 19 8.09 8.83 0.62
N LEU A 20 8.23 7.73 1.36
CA LEU A 20 9.52 7.25 1.82
C LEU A 20 10.36 6.87 0.60
N HIS A 21 11.51 7.53 0.45
CA HIS A 21 12.30 7.48 -0.76
C HIS A 21 13.77 7.20 -0.47
N SER A 22 14.46 6.57 -1.42
CA SER A 22 15.91 6.35 -1.35
C SER A 22 16.53 6.38 -2.75
N HIS A 23 17.79 6.80 -2.82
CA HIS A 23 18.53 7.01 -4.08
C HIS A 23 20.04 6.95 -3.84
N ASN A 24 20.87 7.05 -4.88
CA ASN A 24 22.33 6.91 -4.75
C ASN A 24 23.03 8.18 -4.25
N PHE A 25 22.61 8.66 -3.08
CA PHE A 25 23.26 9.75 -2.35
C PHE A 25 23.72 9.27 -0.97
N ALA A 26 24.78 9.90 -0.45
CA ALA A 26 25.29 9.62 0.88
C ALA A 26 24.37 10.20 1.97
N SER A 27 24.12 9.45 3.04
CA SER A 27 23.33 9.93 4.17
C SER A 27 24.12 10.96 4.99
N PRO A 28 23.45 11.93 5.65
CA PRO A 28 24.11 13.12 6.20
C PRO A 28 25.15 12.87 7.31
N LEU A 29 24.98 11.81 8.11
CA LEU A 29 25.87 11.55 9.26
C LEU A 29 26.75 10.32 9.02
N SER A 30 26.14 9.17 8.73
CA SER A 30 26.86 7.90 8.63
C SER A 30 27.46 7.62 7.25
N HIS A 31 27.19 8.46 6.25
CA HIS A 31 27.62 8.27 4.86
C HIS A 31 27.17 6.92 4.27
N ASN A 32 26.08 6.35 4.81
CA ASN A 32 25.37 5.24 4.20
C ASN A 32 24.53 5.77 3.02
N GLN A 33 23.50 5.04 2.57
CA GLN A 33 22.62 5.58 1.54
C GLN A 33 21.52 6.45 2.17
N GLU A 34 21.29 7.64 1.62
CA GLU A 34 20.27 8.58 2.09
C GLU A 34 18.86 8.00 1.96
N VAL A 35 18.04 8.26 2.99
CA VAL A 35 16.59 8.07 2.98
C VAL A 35 15.93 9.42 3.19
N SER A 36 14.92 9.73 2.38
CA SER A 36 14.26 11.03 2.37
C SER A 36 12.74 10.91 2.22
N ALA A 37 12.07 12.05 2.24
CA ALA A 37 10.66 12.17 1.90
C ALA A 37 10.54 12.90 0.55
N TYR A 38 10.09 12.20 -0.50
CA TYR A 38 10.09 12.69 -1.88
C TYR A 38 8.68 12.72 -2.49
N GLY A 39 8.53 13.48 -3.58
CA GLY A 39 7.27 13.58 -4.30
C GLY A 39 6.21 14.43 -3.60
N GLU A 40 4.97 14.27 -4.05
CA GLU A 40 3.80 15.03 -3.58
C GLU A 40 2.52 14.21 -3.79
N ASP A 41 1.62 14.23 -2.80
CA ASP A 41 0.35 13.48 -2.83
C ASP A 41 0.47 11.99 -3.21
N GLY A 42 1.55 11.35 -2.77
CA GLY A 42 1.86 9.96 -3.08
C GLY A 42 2.38 9.71 -4.50
N ALA A 43 2.43 10.74 -5.36
CA ALA A 43 3.08 10.68 -6.65
C ALA A 43 4.60 10.71 -6.48
N GLY A 44 5.29 9.89 -7.28
CA GLY A 44 6.75 9.77 -7.28
C GLY A 44 7.18 8.65 -8.23
N ASP A 45 8.33 8.03 -7.98
CA ASP A 45 9.03 7.18 -8.95
C ASP A 45 9.38 5.77 -8.40
N GLU A 46 10.39 5.13 -8.97
CA GLU A 46 10.89 3.81 -8.57
C GLU A 46 11.65 3.85 -7.23
N GLY A 47 12.20 5.00 -6.84
CA GLY A 47 12.91 5.20 -5.57
C GLY A 47 11.99 5.17 -4.34
N ASP A 48 10.67 5.14 -4.56
CA ASP A 48 9.65 5.03 -3.53
C ASP A 48 9.26 3.58 -3.21
N GLN A 49 9.79 2.61 -3.95
CA GLN A 49 9.39 1.21 -3.88
C GLN A 49 10.19 0.44 -2.83
N TRP A 50 9.49 -0.18 -1.89
CA TRP A 50 10.07 -0.98 -0.80
C TRP A 50 9.50 -2.39 -0.79
N ARG A 51 10.35 -3.41 -0.83
CA ARG A 51 9.98 -4.80 -0.62
C ARG A 51 9.85 -5.11 0.86
N VAL A 52 8.72 -5.71 1.26
CA VAL A 52 8.48 -6.17 2.63
C VAL A 52 9.14 -7.53 2.85
N VAL A 53 10.25 -7.56 3.59
CA VAL A 53 10.97 -8.79 3.91
C VAL A 53 10.58 -9.26 5.31
N CYS A 54 9.81 -10.33 5.39
CA CYS A 54 9.36 -10.87 6.68
C CYS A 54 10.51 -11.53 7.44
N THR A 55 10.54 -11.35 8.77
CA THR A 55 11.54 -12.02 9.63
C THR A 55 11.10 -13.41 10.09
N THR A 56 9.84 -13.75 9.87
CA THR A 56 9.20 -15.04 10.17
C THR A 56 8.94 -15.81 8.87
N ARG A 57 8.59 -17.09 8.97
CA ARG A 57 8.24 -17.95 7.82
C ARG A 57 6.78 -17.82 7.38
N ASN A 58 6.10 -16.74 7.78
CA ASN A 58 4.72 -16.49 7.39
C ASN A 58 4.67 -16.01 5.94
N ASP A 59 3.61 -16.35 5.22
CA ASP A 59 3.39 -15.85 3.85
C ASP A 59 3.00 -14.37 3.80
N TYR A 60 2.51 -13.84 4.94
CA TYR A 60 1.99 -12.49 5.07
C TYR A 60 2.63 -11.77 6.26
N TRP A 61 2.77 -10.45 6.13
CA TRP A 61 3.21 -9.58 7.21
C TRP A 61 2.14 -9.52 8.30
N LEU A 62 2.42 -10.16 9.44
CA LEU A 62 1.58 -10.09 10.62
C LEU A 62 1.98 -8.91 11.52
N ARG A 63 1.00 -8.30 12.18
CA ARG A 63 1.18 -7.10 13.01
C ARG A 63 2.27 -7.22 14.08
N LYS A 64 2.39 -8.39 14.72
CA LYS A 64 3.34 -8.63 15.81
C LYS A 64 4.74 -8.99 15.33
N ASP A 65 4.87 -9.30 14.04
CA ASP A 65 6.12 -9.75 13.45
C ASP A 65 7.00 -8.55 13.10
N GLY A 66 8.31 -8.75 13.24
CA GLY A 66 9.28 -7.84 12.66
C GLY A 66 9.33 -8.02 11.14
N ILE A 67 9.58 -6.92 10.44
CA ILE A 67 9.89 -6.93 9.01
C ILE A 67 11.15 -6.13 8.75
N ARG A 68 11.74 -6.30 7.57
CA ARG A 68 12.64 -5.32 6.98
C ARG A 68 11.95 -4.70 5.78
N LEU A 69 12.33 -3.46 5.49
CA LEU A 69 11.96 -2.78 4.25
C LEU A 69 13.21 -2.69 3.39
N GLN A 70 13.20 -3.36 2.25
CA GLN A 70 14.33 -3.34 1.33
C GLN A 70 13.99 -2.45 0.15
N HIS A 71 14.78 -1.40 -0.06
CA HIS A 71 14.63 -0.52 -1.19
C HIS A 71 14.81 -1.31 -2.48
N VAL A 72 13.81 -1.28 -3.37
CA VAL A 72 13.76 -2.19 -4.54
C VAL A 72 14.91 -1.92 -5.50
N VAL A 73 15.18 -0.65 -5.79
CA VAL A 73 16.19 -0.25 -6.79
C VAL A 73 17.62 -0.57 -6.33
N THR A 74 17.95 -0.32 -5.06
CA THR A 74 19.34 -0.48 -4.57
C THR A 74 19.58 -1.74 -3.76
N GLY A 75 18.53 -2.47 -3.39
CA GLY A 75 18.63 -3.68 -2.57
C GLY A 75 19.06 -3.44 -1.12
N LYS A 76 19.18 -2.18 -0.66
CA LYS A 76 19.57 -1.84 0.71
C LYS A 76 18.36 -1.78 1.65
N TYR A 77 18.60 -1.95 2.94
CA TYR A 77 17.54 -2.03 3.94
C TYR A 77 17.37 -0.71 4.69
N LEU A 78 16.12 -0.28 4.90
CA LEU A 78 15.79 0.82 5.80
C LEU A 78 16.35 0.51 7.20
N HIS A 79 17.13 1.41 7.74
CA HIS A 79 17.99 1.16 8.89
C HIS A 79 18.03 2.39 9.79
N ILE A 80 18.02 2.15 11.11
CA ILE A 80 18.31 3.19 12.09
C ILE A 80 19.78 3.11 12.48
N THR A 81 20.49 4.23 12.41
CA THR A 81 21.89 4.29 12.84
C THR A 81 22.01 4.56 14.34
N GLY A 82 23.24 4.51 14.86
CA GLY A 82 23.54 5.00 16.20
C GLY A 82 23.57 6.53 16.28
N ASP A 83 23.74 7.20 15.14
CA ASP A 83 23.96 8.64 15.04
C ASP A 83 22.69 9.43 15.31
N THR A 84 22.88 10.65 15.82
CA THR A 84 21.79 11.52 16.28
C THR A 84 22.03 12.93 15.80
N TYR A 85 21.00 13.58 15.28
CA TYR A 85 21.09 14.96 14.87
C TYR A 85 21.19 15.91 16.08
N GLY A 86 21.93 17.01 15.86
CA GLY A 86 21.93 18.18 16.74
C GLY A 86 20.77 19.13 16.43
N ARG A 87 20.96 20.43 16.69
CA ARG A 87 19.95 21.45 16.33
C ARG A 87 19.77 21.51 14.80
N PRO A 88 18.56 21.81 14.29
CA PRO A 88 17.33 22.14 15.03
C PRO A 88 16.50 20.91 15.47
N ILE A 89 16.88 19.70 15.07
CA ILE A 89 16.12 18.44 15.29
C ILE A 89 16.78 17.53 16.33
N HIS A 90 17.22 18.15 17.44
CA HIS A 90 18.06 17.50 18.43
C HIS A 90 17.42 16.21 18.99
N GLY A 91 18.20 15.14 19.01
CA GLY A 91 17.77 13.86 19.58
C GLY A 91 17.12 12.90 18.58
N GLN A 92 16.78 13.35 17.38
CA GLN A 92 16.31 12.46 16.32
C GLN A 92 17.46 11.60 15.78
N LYS A 93 17.22 10.30 15.61
CA LYS A 93 18.19 9.37 15.01
C LYS A 93 18.23 9.52 13.50
N GLU A 94 19.40 9.30 12.90
CA GLU A 94 19.48 9.18 11.44
C GLU A 94 18.85 7.87 10.97
N ILE A 95 18.03 8.00 9.93
CA ILE A 95 17.52 6.88 9.15
C ILE A 95 18.27 6.85 7.82
N CYS A 96 18.74 5.67 7.43
CA CYS A 96 19.48 5.46 6.19
C CYS A 96 19.11 4.12 5.55
N CYS A 97 19.66 3.87 4.37
CA CYS A 97 19.66 2.57 3.71
C CYS A 97 21.02 1.88 3.95
N TYR A 98 21.01 0.70 4.55
CA TYR A 98 22.20 -0.08 4.90
C TYR A 98 22.32 -1.37 4.08
N GLN A 99 23.53 -1.76 3.71
CA GLN A 99 23.80 -2.85 2.76
C GLN A 99 23.38 -4.24 3.29
N TYR A 100 23.52 -4.49 4.59
CA TYR A 100 23.38 -5.83 5.17
C TYR A 100 22.20 -5.93 6.13
N ALA A 101 21.56 -7.10 6.17
CA ALA A 101 20.53 -7.38 7.17
C ALA A 101 21.16 -7.53 8.57
N ASN A 102 20.61 -6.84 9.57
CA ASN A 102 21.00 -6.92 10.98
C ASN A 102 19.78 -6.65 11.89
N SER A 103 20.00 -6.40 13.18
CA SER A 103 18.89 -6.14 14.12
C SER A 103 18.34 -4.71 14.02
N GLN A 104 19.14 -3.77 13.53
CA GLN A 104 18.83 -2.34 13.41
C GLN A 104 18.03 -2.01 12.14
N ASN A 105 17.79 -2.98 11.26
CA ASN A 105 16.84 -2.85 10.16
C ASN A 105 15.61 -3.76 10.31
N ILE A 106 15.32 -4.21 11.53
CA ILE A 106 14.05 -4.86 11.88
C ILE A 106 13.09 -3.80 12.42
N TRP A 107 11.96 -3.62 11.74
CA TRP A 107 10.90 -2.69 12.07
C TRP A 107 9.67 -3.45 12.55
N LYS A 108 8.94 -2.87 13.50
CA LYS A 108 7.65 -3.37 13.97
C LYS A 108 6.61 -2.26 13.87
N VAL A 109 5.37 -2.64 13.61
CA VAL A 109 4.25 -1.70 13.69
C VAL A 109 3.88 -1.52 15.16
N ASP A 110 3.77 -0.27 15.60
CA ASP A 110 3.45 0.05 17.00
C ASP A 110 2.03 0.63 17.17
N ALA A 111 1.51 1.34 16.15
CA ALA A 111 0.14 1.86 16.12
C ALA A 111 -0.41 1.95 14.67
N GLY A 112 -1.73 1.80 14.47
CA GLY A 112 -2.35 1.94 13.14
C GLY A 112 -3.84 1.60 13.07
N VAL A 113 -4.49 2.06 11.99
CA VAL A 113 -5.85 1.66 11.60
C VAL A 113 -5.74 0.60 10.50
N TYR A 114 -6.38 -0.55 10.69
CA TYR A 114 -6.30 -1.68 9.78
C TYR A 114 -7.64 -1.89 9.08
N MET A 115 -7.67 -1.66 7.77
CA MET A 115 -8.88 -1.88 6.98
C MET A 115 -9.09 -3.38 6.75
N ARG A 116 -10.27 -3.88 7.12
CA ARG A 116 -10.66 -5.24 6.79
C ARG A 116 -10.77 -5.37 5.27
N PRO A 117 -10.33 -6.48 4.67
CA PRO A 117 -10.64 -6.77 3.27
C PRO A 117 -12.16 -6.72 3.09
N SER A 118 -12.64 -6.01 2.07
CA SER A 118 -14.06 -6.02 1.70
C SER A 118 -14.46 -7.46 1.35
N THR A 119 -15.46 -7.98 2.06
CA THR A 119 -16.02 -9.33 1.84
C THR A 119 -17.02 -9.38 0.70
N GLU A 120 -17.40 -8.25 0.11
CA GLU A 120 -18.37 -8.21 -0.97
C GLU A 120 -17.71 -8.58 -2.30
N PRO A 121 -18.19 -9.64 -3.00
CA PRO A 121 -17.90 -9.78 -4.41
C PRO A 121 -18.42 -8.53 -5.11
N LEU A 122 -17.63 -7.96 -6.02
CA LEU A 122 -18.14 -7.01 -7.00
C LEU A 122 -19.22 -7.74 -7.80
N SER A 123 -20.48 -7.62 -7.37
CA SER A 123 -21.62 -8.04 -8.17
C SER A 123 -21.63 -7.13 -9.39
N SER A 124 -21.17 -7.67 -10.51
CA SER A 124 -21.45 -7.12 -11.82
C SER A 124 -22.95 -7.18 -12.04
N THR A 125 -23.66 -6.09 -11.73
CA THR A 125 -24.97 -5.87 -12.36
C THR A 125 -24.70 -5.54 -13.82
N ARG A 126 -24.76 -6.59 -14.64
CA ARG A 126 -25.14 -6.46 -16.04
C ARG A 126 -26.62 -6.06 -16.03
N ASP A 127 -26.89 -4.79 -16.26
CA ASP A 127 -28.23 -4.36 -16.68
C ASP A 127 -28.46 -4.87 -18.11
N ASP A 128 -28.94 -6.10 -18.23
CA ASP A 128 -29.47 -6.65 -19.46
C ASP A 128 -30.98 -6.36 -19.49
N GLN A 129 -31.35 -5.17 -19.95
CA GLN A 129 -32.74 -4.86 -20.30
C GLN A 129 -33.04 -5.47 -21.66
N SER A 130 -33.43 -6.75 -21.66
CA SER A 130 -34.20 -7.34 -22.75
C SER A 130 -35.63 -6.77 -22.71
N ASN A 131 -35.91 -5.86 -23.63
CA ASN A 131 -37.24 -5.36 -23.90
C ASN A 131 -37.84 -6.13 -25.10
N SER A 132 -38.86 -6.97 -24.87
CA SER A 132 -40.14 -6.99 -25.61
C SER A 132 -40.89 -8.33 -25.55
N HIS A 133 -42.08 -8.26 -24.94
CA HIS A 133 -43.36 -8.91 -25.29
C HIS A 133 -43.50 -10.45 -25.35
N PRO A 134 -44.61 -10.94 -24.76
CA PRO A 134 -45.54 -11.78 -25.49
C PRO A 134 -46.98 -11.21 -25.42
N GLN A 135 -47.59 -10.98 -26.59
CA GLN A 135 -49.03 -10.76 -26.70
C GLN A 135 -49.77 -12.08 -26.45
N SER A 136 -50.75 -12.06 -25.56
CA SER A 136 -51.75 -13.11 -25.43
C SER A 136 -52.91 -12.83 -26.36
N SER A 137 -53.34 -13.87 -27.07
CA SER A 137 -54.54 -13.92 -27.89
C SER A 137 -55.71 -14.44 -27.07
N SER A 138 -56.88 -13.80 -27.20
CA SER A 138 -58.18 -14.45 -26.98
C SER A 138 -59.27 -13.73 -27.78
N ASN A 139 -60.07 -14.56 -28.46
CA ASN A 139 -61.01 -14.27 -29.53
C ASN A 139 -62.26 -13.46 -29.15
N THR A 140 -62.83 -12.90 -30.22
CA THR A 140 -64.21 -12.49 -30.54
C THR A 140 -65.35 -13.21 -29.80
N ASP A 141 -66.45 -12.50 -29.48
CA ASP A 141 -67.67 -12.48 -30.33
C ASP A 141 -68.89 -11.73 -29.71
N HIS A 142 -69.56 -10.95 -30.57
CA HIS A 142 -71.03 -10.88 -30.81
C HIS A 142 -72.04 -10.06 -29.95
N PHE A 143 -72.83 -9.30 -30.74
CA PHE A 143 -74.27 -8.93 -30.68
C PHE A 143 -74.72 -7.51 -30.31
N ASP A 144 -75.52 -6.97 -31.24
CA ASP A 144 -76.32 -5.75 -31.31
C ASP A 144 -77.36 -5.62 -30.16
N ASP A 145 -77.73 -4.38 -29.80
CA ASP A 145 -79.14 -3.92 -29.89
C ASP A 145 -79.29 -2.40 -29.61
N GLU A 146 -80.33 -1.83 -30.24
CA GLU A 146 -80.74 -0.42 -30.29
C GLU A 146 -81.06 0.24 -28.93
N LEU A 147 -80.77 1.54 -28.81
CA LEU A 147 -81.72 2.67 -28.63
C LEU A 147 -80.99 4.03 -28.64
#